data_AF-A0A939ES55-F1
#
_entry.id   AF-A0A939ES55-F1
#
_cell.length_a   1.000
_cell.length_b   1.000
_cell.length_c   1.000
_cell.angle_alpha   90.00
_cell.angle_beta   90.00
_cell.angle_gamma   90.00
#
_symmetry.space_group_name_H-M   'P 1'
#
loop_
_entity.id
_entity.type
_entity.pdbx_description
1 polymer ?
#
loop_
_entity_poly.entity_id
_entity_poly.type
_entity_poly.pdbx_seq_one_letter_code
_entity_poly.pdbx_strand_id
1 'polypeptide(L)'
;MSSYPPYHITHVQLHAQPGMPQLAQNGQGNYLVFWWEQIALGDVYLEADQVPDEEAYRAIVLKAITPAVQHYAAKTGHPPNHWSAWYSQQEFARWISWMQTVFAPYQHAALPPRVPVSVVICTRNRAAILRLCLESLRGLACQPEEIVVVDNAPTDDSTQQVVAAYPGVRYCVEPRPGLSHARNTGVAQASCSILAFTDDDVVLHPDWVYQVWQTFQDQTVFAMTGLVLVSELQTEAQQIFEKHWSFNRGYQDIYYDPAYLQRVLPTGPPVWHIGAGANNAFRKAVFEEVGLFDERLGAGASGCSEDSEMWFRILTHGHTIHYNPRAVVYHAHRQHLHELQKQIFAYMRGHAAAALIQQEQCPQAGYTNYLYWSMPKYYALLIRIGFPFFRFRSRTLWTEVKGLASGVLFYYRNRKRASNLPS
;
A
#
# COMPACT_ATOMS: atom_id res chain seq x y z
N MET A 1 15.62 29.04 7.14
CA MET A 1 14.42 28.22 6.85
C MET A 1 14.88 26.83 6.44
N SER A 2 14.29 25.76 6.98
CA SER A 2 14.55 24.40 6.48
C SER A 2 14.31 24.39 4.97
N SER A 3 15.16 23.73 4.18
CA SER A 3 14.93 23.59 2.75
C SER A 3 13.69 22.74 2.43
N TYR A 4 13.18 22.02 3.43
CA TYR A 4 12.01 21.14 3.33
C TYR A 4 11.16 21.33 4.61
N PRO A 5 10.16 22.23 4.60
CA PRO A 5 9.26 22.41 5.74
C PRO A 5 8.38 21.17 5.94
N PRO A 6 7.96 20.85 7.18
CA PRO A 6 7.06 19.73 7.43
C PRO A 6 5.67 19.98 6.83
N TYR A 7 4.92 18.90 6.60
CA TYR A 7 3.50 18.99 6.24
C TYR A 7 2.61 18.62 7.42
N HIS A 8 1.55 19.41 7.61
CA HIS A 8 0.43 19.03 8.46
C HIS A 8 -0.59 18.23 7.65
N ILE A 9 -0.97 17.05 8.14
CA ILE A 9 -1.96 16.20 7.47
C ILE A 9 -3.35 16.55 8.01
N THR A 10 -4.29 16.86 7.12
CA THR A 10 -5.68 17.19 7.47
C THR A 10 -6.65 16.27 6.74
N HIS A 11 -7.49 15.56 7.49
CA HIS A 11 -8.58 14.75 6.95
C HIS A 11 -9.84 15.60 6.83
N VAL A 12 -10.27 15.89 5.60
CA VAL A 12 -11.40 16.77 5.31
C VAL A 12 -12.64 15.94 4.98
N GLN A 13 -13.67 16.03 5.83
CA GLN A 13 -14.96 15.41 5.59
C GLN A 13 -15.82 16.29 4.68
N LEU A 14 -15.99 15.86 3.43
CA LEU A 14 -16.68 16.62 2.41
C LEU A 14 -18.18 16.76 2.68
N HIS A 15 -18.77 15.90 3.51
CA HIS A 15 -20.18 15.97 3.87
C HIS A 15 -20.49 17.06 4.92
N ALA A 16 -19.47 17.60 5.60
CA ALA A 16 -19.65 18.57 6.67
C ALA A 16 -19.90 19.98 6.13
N GLN A 17 -18.99 20.50 5.30
CA GLN A 17 -19.10 21.81 4.65
C GLN A 17 -18.18 21.90 3.43
N PRO A 18 -18.49 22.72 2.41
CA PRO A 18 -17.68 22.84 1.21
C PRO A 18 -16.45 23.77 1.37
N GLY A 19 -16.25 24.35 2.57
CA GLY A 19 -15.23 25.34 2.86
C GLY A 19 -13.83 24.79 3.10
N MET A 20 -12.83 25.65 3.00
CA MET A 20 -11.43 25.32 3.31
C MET A 20 -11.28 25.05 4.82
N PRO A 21 -10.61 23.94 5.22
CA PRO A 21 -10.30 23.71 6.62
C PRO A 21 -9.31 24.76 7.13
N GLN A 22 -9.11 24.81 8.44
CA GLN A 22 -8.01 25.59 9.01
C GLN A 22 -6.68 24.97 8.55
N LEU A 23 -5.94 25.72 7.72
CA LEU A 23 -4.61 25.33 7.27
C LEU A 23 -3.57 25.63 8.36
N ALA A 24 -2.55 24.79 8.44
CA ALA A 24 -1.38 25.02 9.28
C ALA A 24 -0.67 26.32 8.87
N GLN A 25 -0.21 27.07 9.88
CA GLN A 25 0.49 28.35 9.73
C GLN A 25 2.00 28.18 9.94
N ASN A 26 2.76 29.29 9.91
CA ASN A 26 4.18 29.35 10.25
C ASN A 26 5.12 28.61 9.29
N GLY A 27 4.80 28.61 7.99
CA GLY A 27 5.69 28.08 6.96
C GLY A 27 5.69 26.56 6.84
N GLN A 28 4.65 25.88 7.33
CA GLN A 28 4.40 24.45 7.10
C GLN A 28 3.53 24.25 5.85
N GLY A 29 3.78 23.17 5.11
CA GLY A 29 2.87 22.73 4.05
C GLY A 29 1.63 22.05 4.61
N ASN A 30 0.61 21.86 3.78
CA ASN A 30 -0.62 21.15 4.14
C ASN A 30 -0.84 19.97 3.20
N TYR A 31 -1.04 18.77 3.75
CA TYR A 31 -1.44 17.59 3.00
C TYR A 31 -2.89 17.27 3.35
N LEU A 32 -3.81 17.54 2.43
CA LEU A 32 -5.23 17.36 2.63
C LEU A 32 -5.66 16.02 2.03
N VAL A 33 -6.37 15.20 2.80
CA VAL A 33 -7.03 13.98 2.30
C VAL A 33 -8.53 14.18 2.39
N PHE A 34 -9.23 14.01 1.27
CA PHE A 34 -10.67 14.26 1.17
C PHE A 34 -11.47 12.97 1.33
N TRP A 35 -12.48 13.02 2.19
CA TRP A 35 -13.30 11.88 2.57
C TRP A 35 -14.77 12.15 2.31
N TRP A 36 -15.45 11.15 1.78
CA TRP A 36 -16.89 11.00 1.92
C TRP A 36 -17.15 9.96 3.00
N GLU A 37 -17.36 10.43 4.23
CA GLU A 37 -17.51 9.57 5.42
C GLU A 37 -16.28 8.67 5.60
N GLN A 38 -16.41 7.36 5.37
CA GLN A 38 -15.35 6.35 5.51
C GLN A 38 -14.61 6.06 4.20
N ILE A 39 -14.92 6.77 3.11
CA ILE A 39 -14.37 6.55 1.78
C ILE A 39 -13.45 7.70 1.39
N ALA A 40 -12.15 7.45 1.27
CA ALA A 40 -11.21 8.42 0.75
C ALA A 40 -11.40 8.62 -0.76
N LEU A 41 -11.43 9.88 -1.22
CA LEU A 41 -11.74 10.24 -2.61
C LEU A 41 -10.60 10.96 -3.34
N GLY A 42 -9.61 11.47 -2.61
CA GLY A 42 -8.52 12.24 -3.20
C GLY A 42 -7.59 12.81 -2.13
N ASP A 43 -6.41 13.24 -2.56
CA ASP A 43 -5.49 14.02 -1.74
C ASP A 43 -4.88 15.20 -2.52
N VAL A 44 -4.32 16.16 -1.79
CA VAL A 44 -3.54 17.25 -2.37
C VAL A 44 -2.46 17.76 -1.42
N TYR A 45 -1.32 18.16 -1.99
CA TYR A 45 -0.30 18.94 -1.33
C TYR A 45 -0.51 20.43 -1.62
N LEU A 46 -0.57 21.24 -0.57
CA LEU A 46 -0.48 22.69 -0.62
C LEU A 46 0.87 23.08 0.00
N GLU A 47 1.70 23.77 -0.77
CA GLU A 47 2.98 24.26 -0.27
C GLU A 47 2.77 25.38 0.78
N ALA A 48 3.79 25.63 1.61
CA ALA A 48 3.66 26.51 2.77
C ALA A 48 3.28 27.97 2.45
N ASP A 49 3.58 28.42 1.24
CA ASP A 49 3.25 29.74 0.69
C ASP A 49 1.95 29.73 -0.14
N GLN A 50 1.32 28.57 -0.31
CA GLN A 50 0.08 28.41 -1.07
C GLN A 50 -1.12 28.44 -0.12
N VAL A 51 -1.73 29.62 -0.01
CA VAL A 51 -3.04 29.78 0.63
C VAL A 51 -4.04 30.17 -0.46
N PRO A 52 -4.78 29.19 -1.04
CA PRO A 52 -5.75 29.49 -2.07
C PRO A 52 -6.92 30.29 -1.48
N ASP A 53 -7.53 31.15 -2.29
CA ASP A 53 -8.85 31.69 -1.99
C ASP A 53 -9.93 30.60 -2.11
N GLU A 54 -11.18 30.93 -1.77
CA GLU A 54 -12.28 29.96 -1.77
C GLU A 54 -12.53 29.33 -3.15
N GLU A 55 -12.41 30.10 -4.23
CA GLU A 55 -12.65 29.62 -5.59
C GLU A 55 -11.52 28.67 -6.05
N ALA A 56 -10.26 29.06 -5.82
CA ALA A 56 -9.11 28.23 -6.11
C ALA A 56 -9.12 26.94 -5.27
N TYR A 57 -9.47 27.03 -3.97
CA TYR A 57 -9.60 25.86 -3.10
C TYR A 57 -10.67 24.91 -3.64
N ARG A 58 -11.84 25.43 -4.01
CA ARG A 58 -12.91 24.64 -4.61
C ARG A 58 -12.44 23.90 -5.87
N ALA A 59 -11.71 24.58 -6.75
CA ALA A 59 -11.16 23.96 -7.96
C ALA A 59 -10.15 22.84 -7.63
N ILE A 60 -9.31 23.04 -6.61
CA ILE A 60 -8.37 22.03 -6.11
C ILE A 60 -9.11 20.79 -5.59
N VAL A 61 -10.12 20.97 -4.72
CA VAL A 61 -10.93 19.87 -4.18
C VAL A 61 -11.57 19.09 -5.32
N LEU A 62 -12.26 19.79 -6.23
CA LEU A 62 -12.95 19.15 -7.36
C LEU A 62 -11.97 18.37 -8.23
N LYS A 63 -10.79 18.92 -8.55
CA LYS A 63 -9.76 18.21 -9.31
C LYS A 63 -9.30 16.92 -8.60
N ALA A 64 -9.10 16.99 -7.27
CA ALA A 64 -8.63 15.84 -6.49
C ALA A 64 -9.67 14.70 -6.43
N ILE A 65 -10.95 15.03 -6.22
CA ILE A 65 -11.99 14.00 -5.99
C ILE A 65 -12.67 13.51 -7.26
N THR A 66 -12.63 14.29 -8.35
CA THR A 66 -13.33 13.96 -9.61
C THR A 66 -13.07 12.54 -10.11
N PRO A 67 -11.82 12.03 -10.16
CA PRO A 67 -11.56 10.68 -10.65
C PRO A 67 -12.30 9.60 -9.84
N ALA A 68 -12.32 9.71 -8.51
CA ALA A 68 -13.02 8.77 -7.64
C ALA A 68 -14.54 8.91 -7.74
N VAL A 69 -15.05 10.14 -7.66
CA VAL A 69 -16.50 10.43 -7.75
C VAL A 69 -17.07 9.93 -9.07
N GLN A 70 -16.40 10.19 -10.20
CA GLN A 70 -16.84 9.70 -11.51
C GLN A 70 -16.80 8.18 -11.61
N HIS A 71 -15.78 7.54 -11.04
CA HIS A 71 -15.68 6.07 -11.00
C HIS A 71 -16.88 5.45 -10.29
N TYR A 72 -17.21 5.92 -9.09
CA TYR A 72 -18.33 5.39 -8.30
C TYR A 72 -19.69 5.73 -8.92
N ALA A 73 -19.86 6.98 -9.38
CA ALA A 73 -21.10 7.41 -10.04
C ALA A 73 -21.41 6.55 -11.28
N ALA A 74 -20.40 6.27 -12.13
CA ALA A 74 -20.55 5.41 -13.29
C ALA A 74 -20.97 3.97 -12.91
N LYS A 75 -20.38 3.39 -11.86
CA LYS A 75 -20.75 2.04 -11.38
C LYS A 75 -22.17 1.95 -10.81
N THR A 76 -22.69 3.06 -10.29
CA THR A 76 -24.03 3.13 -9.70
C THR A 76 -25.11 3.62 -10.68
N GLY A 77 -24.78 3.84 -11.95
CA GLY A 77 -25.75 4.30 -12.95
C GLY A 77 -26.11 5.79 -12.83
N HIS A 78 -25.28 6.59 -12.15
CA HIS A 78 -25.44 8.03 -12.02
C HIS A 78 -24.44 8.75 -12.96
N PRO A 79 -24.85 9.21 -14.15
CA PRO A 79 -23.93 9.84 -15.09
C PRO A 79 -23.37 11.17 -14.53
N PRO A 80 -22.11 11.53 -14.86
CA PRO A 80 -21.34 12.57 -14.16
C PRO A 80 -21.71 14.03 -14.51
N ASN A 81 -22.94 14.31 -14.93
CA ASN A 81 -23.25 15.63 -15.48
C ASN A 81 -23.62 16.64 -14.39
N HIS A 82 -22.88 17.75 -14.35
CA HIS A 82 -23.12 18.96 -13.54
C HIS A 82 -22.98 18.85 -12.02
N TRP A 83 -22.64 17.70 -11.45
CA TRP A 83 -22.51 17.55 -9.98
C TRP A 83 -21.46 18.48 -9.36
N SER A 84 -20.37 18.75 -10.08
CA SER A 84 -19.27 19.60 -9.58
C SER A 84 -19.71 21.06 -9.37
N ALA A 85 -20.70 21.53 -10.15
CA ALA A 85 -21.29 22.85 -9.99
C ALA A 85 -22.01 23.01 -8.65
N TRP A 86 -22.58 21.92 -8.12
CA TRP A 86 -23.34 21.92 -6.86
C TRP A 86 -22.45 21.98 -5.61
N TYR A 87 -21.15 21.68 -5.73
CA TYR A 87 -20.20 21.81 -4.63
C TYR A 87 -19.90 23.30 -4.36
N SER A 88 -20.89 24.01 -3.81
CA SER A 88 -20.88 25.44 -3.50
C SER A 88 -21.75 25.67 -2.27
N GLN A 89 -21.60 26.81 -1.59
CA GLN A 89 -22.41 27.11 -0.40
C GLN A 89 -23.93 27.12 -0.71
N GLN A 90 -24.33 27.52 -1.92
CA GLN A 90 -25.74 27.68 -2.30
C GLN A 90 -26.41 26.35 -2.67
N GLU A 91 -25.68 25.44 -3.32
CA GLU A 91 -26.22 24.16 -3.81
C GLU A 91 -25.70 22.95 -3.00
N PHE A 92 -25.05 23.18 -1.85
CA PHE A 92 -24.41 22.12 -1.07
C PHE A 92 -25.38 21.00 -0.68
N ALA A 93 -26.61 21.32 -0.28
CA ALA A 93 -27.62 20.31 0.06
C ALA A 93 -27.95 19.38 -1.12
N ARG A 94 -27.97 19.93 -2.34
CA ARG A 94 -28.16 19.15 -3.58
C ARG A 94 -26.95 18.26 -3.85
N TRP A 95 -25.75 18.78 -3.63
CA TRP A 95 -24.51 18.00 -3.74
C TRP A 95 -24.48 16.83 -2.75
N ILE A 96 -24.82 17.07 -1.48
CA ILE A 96 -24.93 16.03 -0.45
C ILE A 96 -25.91 14.94 -0.86
N SER A 97 -27.12 15.33 -1.26
CA SER A 97 -28.15 14.37 -1.67
C SER A 97 -27.68 13.50 -2.84
N TRP A 98 -27.00 14.08 -3.82
CA TRP A 98 -26.46 13.32 -4.95
C TRP A 98 -25.31 12.41 -4.55
N MET A 99 -24.36 12.88 -3.73
CA MET A 99 -23.27 12.06 -3.21
C MET A 99 -23.81 10.87 -2.40
N GLN A 100 -24.84 11.08 -1.57
CA GLN A 100 -25.53 10.00 -0.86
C GLN A 100 -26.06 8.95 -1.82
N THR A 101 -26.69 9.34 -2.94
CA THR A 101 -27.15 8.34 -3.94
C THR A 101 -26.01 7.58 -4.59
N VAL A 102 -24.90 8.25 -4.90
CA VAL A 102 -23.72 7.63 -5.55
C VAL A 102 -23.03 6.66 -4.60
N PHE A 103 -22.92 7.00 -3.32
CA PHE A 103 -22.15 6.24 -2.35
C PHE A 103 -22.98 5.27 -1.49
N ALA A 104 -24.31 5.33 -1.56
CA ALA A 104 -25.20 4.42 -0.82
C ALA A 104 -24.83 2.93 -0.94
N PRO A 105 -24.45 2.40 -2.13
CA PRO A 105 -24.05 0.98 -2.25
C PRO A 105 -22.72 0.61 -1.57
N TYR A 106 -21.90 1.61 -1.24
CA TYR A 106 -20.59 1.44 -0.63
C TYR A 106 -20.58 1.79 0.86
N GLN A 107 -21.68 2.35 1.36
CA GLN A 107 -21.94 2.61 2.77
C GLN A 107 -22.55 1.37 3.44
N HIS A 108 -22.22 1.17 4.72
CA HIS A 108 -22.72 0.04 5.49
C HIS A 108 -23.56 0.58 6.63
N ALA A 109 -24.86 0.28 6.62
CA ALA A 109 -25.78 0.73 7.68
C ALA A 109 -25.52 0.01 9.02
N ALA A 110 -25.02 -1.23 8.97
CA ALA A 110 -24.61 -2.01 10.13
C ALA A 110 -23.43 -2.92 9.75
N LEU A 111 -22.33 -2.81 10.50
CA LEU A 111 -21.19 -3.71 10.37
C LEU A 111 -21.42 -4.95 11.23
N PRO A 112 -21.09 -6.17 10.76
CA PRO A 112 -21.07 -7.33 11.62
C PRO A 112 -20.02 -7.13 12.73
N PRO A 113 -20.26 -7.65 13.95
CA PRO A 113 -19.28 -7.51 15.03
C PRO A 113 -17.96 -8.23 14.72
N ARG A 114 -18.01 -9.27 13.87
CA ARG A 114 -16.86 -10.09 13.50
C ARG A 114 -17.00 -10.64 12.07
N VAL A 115 -15.88 -10.81 11.37
CA VAL A 115 -15.80 -11.43 10.04
C VAL A 115 -14.75 -12.56 9.98
N PRO A 116 -14.95 -13.60 9.16
CA PRO A 116 -14.06 -14.75 9.02
C PRO A 116 -12.76 -14.42 8.25
N VAL A 117 -11.92 -13.59 8.85
CA VAL A 117 -10.62 -13.15 8.34
C VAL A 117 -9.55 -13.43 9.39
N SER A 118 -8.44 -14.04 8.96
CA SER A 118 -7.22 -14.13 9.76
C SER A 118 -6.33 -12.95 9.43
N VAL A 119 -6.08 -12.07 10.40
CA VAL A 119 -5.10 -10.99 10.25
C VAL A 119 -3.73 -11.50 10.68
N VAL A 120 -2.74 -11.39 9.80
CA VAL A 120 -1.37 -11.86 10.01
C VAL A 120 -0.43 -10.66 10.07
N ILE A 121 0.28 -10.52 11.19
CA ILE A 121 1.30 -9.49 11.40
C ILE A 121 2.65 -10.16 11.57
N CYS A 122 3.61 -9.84 10.72
CA CYS A 122 4.99 -10.30 10.86
C CYS A 122 5.84 -9.21 11.49
N THR A 123 6.50 -9.51 12.60
CA THR A 123 7.37 -8.54 13.28
C THR A 123 8.71 -9.16 13.62
N ARG A 124 9.70 -8.31 13.91
CA ARG A 124 11.01 -8.72 14.38
C ARG A 124 11.62 -7.60 15.21
N ASN A 125 11.83 -7.85 16.50
CA ASN A 125 12.49 -6.94 17.43
C ASN A 125 11.93 -5.50 17.39
N ARG A 126 10.60 -5.38 17.26
CA ARG A 126 9.86 -4.11 17.09
C ARG A 126 8.66 -4.02 18.03
N ALA A 127 8.79 -4.56 19.25
CA ALA A 127 7.70 -4.69 20.22
C ALA A 127 6.91 -3.37 20.48
N ALA A 128 7.60 -2.23 20.55
CA ALA A 128 6.95 -0.93 20.74
C ALA A 128 6.07 -0.50 19.54
N ILE A 129 6.53 -0.78 18.32
CA ILE A 129 5.78 -0.47 17.09
C ILE A 129 4.61 -1.45 16.94
N LEU A 130 4.85 -2.75 17.17
CA LEU A 130 3.79 -3.77 17.20
C LEU A 130 2.64 -3.38 18.15
N ARG A 131 2.97 -2.85 19.33
CA ARG A 131 1.94 -2.39 20.28
C ARG A 131 0.98 -1.39 19.65
N LEU A 132 1.48 -0.41 18.88
CA LEU A 132 0.65 0.60 18.23
C LEU A 132 -0.27 -0.03 17.16
N CYS A 133 0.26 -0.99 16.38
CA CYS A 133 -0.54 -1.74 15.42
C CYS A 133 -1.66 -2.55 16.11
N LEU A 134 -1.34 -3.28 17.17
CA LEU A 134 -2.33 -4.04 17.97
C LEU A 134 -3.40 -3.14 18.62
N GLU A 135 -3.01 -1.94 19.07
CA GLU A 135 -3.96 -0.94 19.58
C GLU A 135 -4.96 -0.49 18.51
N SER A 136 -4.49 -0.27 17.27
CA SER A 136 -5.39 0.07 16.17
C SER A 136 -6.32 -1.08 15.77
N LEU A 137 -5.85 -2.34 15.83
CA LEU A 137 -6.69 -3.51 15.62
C LEU A 137 -7.81 -3.63 16.67
N ARG A 138 -7.49 -3.32 17.92
CA ARG A 138 -8.49 -3.28 19.01
C ARG A 138 -9.57 -2.22 18.77
N GLY A 139 -9.24 -1.15 18.06
CA GLY A 139 -10.15 -0.05 17.72
C GLY A 139 -11.01 -0.27 16.47
N LEU A 140 -10.91 -1.41 15.79
CA LEU A 140 -11.72 -1.68 14.59
C LEU A 140 -13.21 -1.76 14.92
N ALA A 141 -14.04 -1.22 14.01
CA ALA A 141 -15.49 -1.25 14.12
C ALA A 141 -16.08 -2.66 13.87
N CYS A 142 -15.33 -3.50 13.15
CA CYS A 142 -15.58 -4.93 12.95
C CYS A 142 -14.32 -5.69 13.34
N GLN A 143 -14.42 -6.80 14.08
CA GLN A 143 -13.26 -7.57 14.51
C GLN A 143 -12.93 -8.70 13.52
N PRO A 144 -11.65 -9.04 13.28
CA PRO A 144 -11.30 -10.29 12.61
C PRO A 144 -11.66 -11.50 13.49
N GLU A 145 -11.77 -12.66 12.85
CA GLU A 145 -11.95 -13.93 13.56
C GLU A 145 -10.71 -14.26 14.40
N GLU A 146 -9.53 -14.00 13.85
CA GLU A 146 -8.27 -14.19 14.56
C GLU A 146 -7.21 -13.18 14.13
N ILE A 147 -6.28 -12.94 15.05
CA ILE A 147 -5.07 -12.17 14.81
C ILE A 147 -3.89 -13.09 15.12
N VAL A 148 -2.96 -13.23 14.18
CA VAL A 148 -1.76 -14.06 14.28
C VAL A 148 -0.54 -13.14 14.19
N VAL A 149 0.19 -13.01 15.29
CA VAL A 149 1.48 -12.32 15.31
C VAL A 149 2.58 -13.37 15.14
N VAL A 150 3.33 -13.24 14.05
CA VAL A 150 4.52 -14.05 13.77
C VAL A 150 5.77 -13.26 14.12
N ASP A 151 6.44 -13.68 15.19
CA ASP A 151 7.70 -13.13 15.67
C ASP A 151 8.87 -13.81 14.94
N ASN A 152 9.58 -13.05 14.12
CA ASN A 152 10.54 -13.58 13.17
C ASN A 152 11.98 -13.53 13.72
N ALA A 153 12.54 -14.69 14.02
CA ALA A 153 13.87 -14.87 14.59
C ALA A 153 14.13 -13.87 15.74
N PRO A 154 13.30 -13.90 16.81
CA PRO A 154 13.41 -12.97 17.93
C PRO A 154 14.75 -13.11 18.64
N THR A 155 15.28 -12.00 19.13
CA THR A 155 16.51 -11.97 19.94
C THR A 155 16.25 -11.86 21.44
N ASP A 156 15.00 -11.59 21.83
CA ASP A 156 14.51 -11.47 23.20
C ASP A 156 13.01 -11.82 23.25
N ASP A 157 12.37 -11.69 24.40
CA ASP A 157 10.96 -12.02 24.64
C ASP A 157 10.02 -10.80 24.56
N SER A 158 10.51 -9.62 24.12
CA SER A 158 9.74 -8.37 24.17
C SER A 158 8.48 -8.40 23.32
N THR A 159 8.51 -9.02 22.13
CA THR A 159 7.33 -9.21 21.28
C THR A 159 6.29 -10.09 21.97
N GLN A 160 6.73 -11.20 22.58
CA GLN A 160 5.85 -12.13 23.29
C GLN A 160 5.13 -11.43 24.46
N GLN A 161 5.87 -10.63 25.23
CA GLN A 161 5.32 -9.84 26.33
C GLN A 161 4.26 -8.83 25.85
N VAL A 162 4.48 -8.18 24.70
CA VAL A 162 3.48 -7.29 24.10
C VAL A 162 2.23 -8.06 23.73
N VAL A 163 2.35 -9.19 23.02
CA VAL A 163 1.20 -9.99 22.57
C VAL A 163 0.38 -10.52 23.75
N ALA A 164 1.04 -10.92 24.85
CA ALA A 164 0.36 -11.40 26.06
C ALA A 164 -0.63 -10.38 26.67
N ALA A 165 -0.49 -9.09 26.38
CA ALA A 165 -1.42 -8.04 26.83
C ALA A 165 -2.70 -7.93 25.97
N TYR A 166 -2.82 -8.68 24.87
CA TYR A 166 -3.96 -8.64 23.95
C TYR A 166 -4.65 -10.02 23.86
N PRO A 167 -5.67 -10.27 24.71
CA PRO A 167 -6.43 -11.52 24.67
C PRO A 167 -7.03 -11.78 23.28
N GLY A 168 -6.91 -13.01 22.80
CA GLY A 168 -7.39 -13.40 21.46
C GLY A 168 -6.37 -13.17 20.33
N VAL A 169 -5.22 -12.58 20.61
CA VAL A 169 -4.08 -12.53 19.66
C VAL A 169 -3.22 -13.78 19.86
N ARG A 170 -3.00 -14.53 18.77
CA ARG A 170 -2.14 -15.71 18.78
C ARG A 170 -0.70 -15.31 18.49
N TYR A 171 0.20 -15.77 19.35
CA TYR A 171 1.65 -15.62 19.17
C TYR A 171 2.25 -16.85 18.49
N CYS A 172 3.07 -16.66 17.46
CA CYS A 172 3.81 -17.70 16.76
C CYS A 172 5.25 -17.27 16.53
N VAL A 173 6.19 -18.21 16.51
CA VAL A 173 7.60 -17.95 16.24
C VAL A 173 8.01 -18.59 14.92
N GLU A 174 8.65 -17.81 14.04
CA GLU A 174 9.42 -18.35 12.90
C GLU A 174 10.91 -18.23 13.23
N PRO A 175 11.64 -19.34 13.45
CA PRO A 175 13.03 -19.30 13.88
C PRO A 175 14.00 -18.78 12.80
N ARG A 176 13.66 -18.82 11.51
CA ARG A 176 14.53 -18.42 10.41
C ARG A 176 14.31 -16.95 10.05
N PRO A 177 15.36 -16.11 10.02
CA PRO A 177 15.20 -14.70 9.68
C PRO A 177 14.76 -14.52 8.23
N GLY A 178 13.72 -13.71 8.00
CA GLY A 178 13.20 -13.39 6.67
C GLY A 178 11.69 -13.16 6.67
N LEU A 179 11.24 -12.08 6.04
CA LEU A 179 9.82 -11.72 5.99
C LEU A 179 8.99 -12.79 5.28
N SER A 180 9.48 -13.35 4.16
CA SER A 180 8.80 -14.45 3.48
C SER A 180 8.66 -15.69 4.36
N HIS A 181 9.68 -16.06 5.14
CA HIS A 181 9.56 -17.16 6.11
C HIS A 181 8.46 -16.87 7.15
N ALA A 182 8.43 -15.65 7.69
CA ALA A 182 7.41 -15.25 8.66
C ALA A 182 6.00 -15.26 8.07
N ARG A 183 5.82 -14.73 6.85
CA ARG A 183 4.53 -14.77 6.14
C ARG A 183 4.10 -16.21 5.85
N ASN A 184 5.01 -17.07 5.43
CA ASN A 184 4.73 -18.49 5.19
C ASN A 184 4.32 -19.23 6.48
N THR A 185 4.99 -18.94 7.60
CA THR A 185 4.53 -19.40 8.93
C THR A 185 3.12 -18.88 9.23
N GLY A 186 2.86 -17.60 8.95
CA GLY A 186 1.52 -17.01 9.10
C GLY A 186 0.44 -17.73 8.28
N VAL A 187 0.71 -18.05 7.01
CA VAL A 187 -0.18 -18.84 6.14
C VAL A 187 -0.49 -20.20 6.74
N ALA A 188 0.54 -20.90 7.24
CA ALA A 188 0.40 -22.22 7.83
C ALA A 188 -0.40 -22.18 9.15
N GLN A 189 -0.20 -21.13 9.94
CA GLN A 189 -0.85 -21.00 11.25
C GLN A 189 -2.30 -20.54 11.12
N ALA A 190 -2.61 -19.58 10.26
CA ALA A 190 -3.94 -19.01 10.10
C ALA A 190 -4.99 -20.06 9.69
N SER A 191 -6.21 -19.93 10.18
CA SER A 191 -7.31 -20.90 10.03
C SER A 191 -8.42 -20.47 9.07
N CYS A 192 -8.60 -19.16 8.82
CA CYS A 192 -9.67 -18.67 7.95
C CYS A 192 -9.35 -18.86 6.46
N SER A 193 -10.38 -18.80 5.63
CA SER A 193 -10.27 -18.85 4.17
C SER A 193 -9.77 -17.54 3.54
N ILE A 194 -9.76 -16.44 4.30
CA ILE A 194 -9.21 -15.14 3.90
C ILE A 194 -8.08 -14.79 4.86
N LEU A 195 -6.89 -14.54 4.31
CA LEU A 195 -5.71 -14.11 5.04
C LEU A 195 -5.39 -12.67 4.70
N ALA A 196 -5.42 -11.77 5.67
CA ALA A 196 -5.06 -10.37 5.50
C ALA A 196 -3.69 -10.12 6.14
N PHE A 197 -2.71 -9.63 5.38
CA PHE A 197 -1.41 -9.25 5.92
C PHE A 197 -1.34 -7.74 6.09
N THR A 198 -0.74 -7.35 7.20
CA THR A 198 -0.42 -5.95 7.47
C THR A 198 0.90 -5.86 8.23
N ASP A 199 1.62 -4.74 8.03
CA ASP A 199 2.91 -4.54 8.68
C ASP A 199 2.74 -4.05 10.12
N ASP A 200 3.78 -4.20 10.94
CA ASP A 200 3.74 -3.76 12.34
C ASP A 200 3.79 -2.23 12.51
N ASP A 201 4.20 -1.50 11.47
CA ASP A 201 4.34 -0.04 11.41
C ASP A 201 3.18 0.67 10.69
N VAL A 202 2.01 0.04 10.67
CA VAL A 202 0.77 0.65 10.21
C VAL A 202 -0.26 0.86 11.33
N VAL A 203 -1.15 1.84 11.10
CA VAL A 203 -2.38 2.03 11.85
C VAL A 203 -3.55 1.74 10.92
N LEU A 204 -4.48 0.88 11.34
CA LEU A 204 -5.59 0.45 10.50
C LEU A 204 -6.78 1.41 10.60
N HIS A 205 -7.45 1.65 9.48
CA HIS A 205 -8.73 2.36 9.48
C HIS A 205 -9.83 1.52 10.15
N PRO A 206 -10.80 2.09 10.90
CA PRO A 206 -11.79 1.32 11.66
C PRO A 206 -12.56 0.27 10.85
N ASP A 207 -12.81 0.54 9.57
CA ASP A 207 -13.55 -0.36 8.66
C ASP A 207 -12.64 -1.34 7.90
N TRP A 208 -11.33 -1.31 8.12
CA TRP A 208 -10.36 -2.00 7.26
C TRP A 208 -10.65 -3.49 7.07
N VAL A 209 -10.83 -4.25 8.17
CA VAL A 209 -11.02 -5.71 8.07
C VAL A 209 -12.35 -6.06 7.41
N TYR A 210 -13.37 -5.23 7.61
CA TYR A 210 -14.65 -5.41 6.96
C TYR A 210 -14.52 -5.19 5.44
N GLN A 211 -13.79 -4.15 5.02
CA GLN A 211 -13.55 -3.89 3.59
C GLN A 211 -12.71 -5.00 2.95
N VAL A 212 -11.77 -5.59 3.68
CA VAL A 212 -11.07 -6.81 3.24
C VAL A 212 -12.05 -7.96 3.03
N TRP A 213 -12.87 -8.29 4.04
CA TRP A 213 -13.86 -9.37 3.93
C TRP A 213 -14.88 -9.14 2.81
N GLN A 214 -15.35 -7.90 2.67
CA GLN A 214 -16.31 -7.49 1.65
C GLN A 214 -15.77 -7.70 0.23
N THR A 215 -14.48 -7.44 -0.01
CA THR A 215 -13.84 -7.70 -1.30
C THR A 215 -13.95 -9.17 -1.72
N PHE A 216 -13.76 -10.10 -0.79
CA PHE A 216 -13.79 -11.55 -1.10
C PHE A 216 -15.19 -12.16 -1.19
N GLN A 217 -16.24 -11.35 -1.00
CA GLN A 217 -17.61 -11.78 -1.35
C GLN A 217 -17.73 -12.01 -2.86
N ASP A 218 -16.94 -11.28 -3.66
CA ASP A 218 -16.67 -11.64 -5.05
C ASP A 218 -15.77 -12.89 -5.11
N GLN A 219 -16.36 -14.01 -5.53
CA GLN A 219 -15.63 -15.29 -5.62
C GLN A 219 -14.59 -15.31 -6.73
N THR A 220 -14.61 -14.34 -7.66
CA THR A 220 -13.60 -14.22 -8.73
C THR A 220 -12.29 -13.60 -8.24
N VAL A 221 -12.31 -12.94 -7.07
CA VAL A 221 -11.14 -12.30 -6.48
C VAL A 221 -10.36 -13.27 -5.60
N PHE A 222 -9.07 -13.42 -5.89
CA PHE A 222 -8.13 -14.30 -5.18
C PHE A 222 -7.10 -13.53 -4.35
N ALA A 223 -6.83 -12.28 -4.72
CA ALA A 223 -6.03 -11.37 -3.91
C ALA A 223 -6.60 -9.97 -3.91
N MET A 224 -6.25 -9.22 -2.87
CA MET A 224 -6.68 -7.85 -2.67
C MET A 224 -5.49 -7.01 -2.21
N THR A 225 -5.47 -5.76 -2.64
CA THR A 225 -4.60 -4.71 -2.11
C THR A 225 -5.46 -3.52 -1.70
N GLY A 226 -4.99 -2.72 -0.76
CA GLY A 226 -5.74 -1.56 -0.27
C GLY A 226 -4.96 -0.25 -0.32
N LEU A 227 -5.67 0.85 -0.05
CA LEU A 227 -5.09 2.18 0.01
C LEU A 227 -4.12 2.29 1.19
N VAL A 228 -2.95 2.86 0.93
CA VAL A 228 -1.96 3.17 1.97
C VAL A 228 -1.74 4.67 1.97
N LEU A 229 -2.16 5.31 3.06
CA LEU A 229 -1.93 6.73 3.30
C LEU A 229 -0.72 6.91 4.21
N VAL A 230 -0.05 8.05 4.10
CA VAL A 230 1.04 8.41 5.02
C VAL A 230 0.47 8.85 6.38
N SER A 231 1.11 8.42 7.47
CA SER A 231 0.73 8.87 8.82
C SER A 231 1.43 10.16 9.26
N GLU A 232 2.62 10.45 8.74
CA GLU A 232 3.40 11.65 9.08
C GLU A 232 4.35 12.12 7.96
N LEU A 233 4.51 13.44 7.84
CA LEU A 233 5.35 14.10 6.83
C LEU A 233 6.21 15.22 7.46
N GLN A 234 6.84 14.91 8.59
CA GLN A 234 7.61 15.87 9.38
C GLN A 234 9.05 16.05 8.88
N THR A 235 9.60 15.08 8.15
CA THR A 235 10.99 15.13 7.70
C THR A 235 11.14 15.06 6.19
N GLU A 236 12.29 15.53 5.68
CA GLU A 236 12.67 15.41 4.26
C GLU A 236 12.62 13.94 3.79
N ALA A 237 13.02 12.98 4.63
CA ALA A 237 13.01 11.57 4.27
C ALA A 237 11.59 11.06 4.01
N GLN A 238 10.65 11.43 4.87
CA GLN A 238 9.24 11.06 4.73
C GLN A 238 8.62 11.68 3.47
N GLN A 239 8.95 12.95 3.19
CA GLN A 239 8.50 13.63 1.98
C GLN A 239 9.09 13.05 0.70
N ILE A 240 10.39 12.67 0.70
CA ILE A 240 11.00 11.98 -0.44
C ILE A 240 10.31 10.63 -0.68
N PHE A 241 10.03 9.88 0.39
CA PHE A 241 9.33 8.61 0.27
C PHE A 241 7.93 8.82 -0.30
N GLU A 242 7.12 9.67 0.32
CA GLU A 242 5.72 9.83 -0.10
C GLU A 242 5.60 10.40 -1.53
N LYS A 243 6.41 11.41 -1.90
CA LYS A 243 6.30 12.01 -3.23
C LYS A 243 6.84 11.14 -4.37
N HIS A 244 7.63 10.10 -4.08
CA HIS A 244 8.37 9.37 -5.12
C HIS A 244 8.43 7.84 -4.98
N TRP A 245 8.00 7.30 -3.85
CA TRP A 245 8.00 5.88 -3.49
C TRP A 245 6.68 5.45 -2.84
N SER A 246 5.68 6.34 -2.79
CA SER A 246 4.43 6.08 -2.08
C SER A 246 3.73 4.79 -2.54
N PHE A 247 3.07 4.21 -1.55
CA PHE A 247 2.24 3.03 -1.67
C PHE A 247 0.81 3.35 -2.13
N ASN A 248 0.42 4.63 -2.13
CA ASN A 248 -0.88 5.06 -2.64
C ASN A 248 -1.00 4.74 -4.15
N ARG A 249 -2.07 4.04 -4.55
CA ARG A 249 -2.40 3.69 -5.94
C ARG A 249 -3.67 4.37 -6.45
N GLY A 250 -4.13 5.40 -5.74
CA GLY A 250 -5.30 6.19 -6.06
C GLY A 250 -6.56 5.72 -5.33
N TYR A 251 -7.69 6.31 -5.71
CA TYR A 251 -8.95 6.25 -4.96
C TYR A 251 -10.07 5.55 -5.75
N GLN A 252 -9.70 4.71 -6.71
CA GLN A 252 -10.64 3.96 -7.56
C GLN A 252 -10.44 2.46 -7.36
N ASP A 253 -11.52 1.69 -7.44
CA ASP A 253 -11.41 0.24 -7.51
C ASP A 253 -10.75 -0.16 -8.84
N ILE A 254 -9.67 -0.95 -8.78
CA ILE A 254 -8.97 -1.44 -9.96
C ILE A 254 -8.93 -2.97 -9.90
N TYR A 255 -9.37 -3.61 -10.99
CA TYR A 255 -9.27 -5.06 -11.16
C TYR A 255 -8.11 -5.36 -12.10
N TYR A 256 -7.18 -6.18 -11.63
CA TYR A 256 -6.08 -6.72 -12.41
C TYR A 256 -6.41 -8.18 -12.70
N ASP A 257 -6.65 -8.47 -13.96
CA ASP A 257 -7.10 -9.77 -14.45
C ASP A 257 -6.11 -10.32 -15.51
N PRO A 258 -6.35 -11.50 -16.08
CA PRO A 258 -5.48 -12.05 -17.12
C PRO A 258 -5.38 -11.15 -18.36
N ALA A 259 -6.42 -10.39 -18.68
CA ALA A 259 -6.40 -9.45 -19.79
C ALA A 259 -5.46 -8.26 -19.51
N TYR A 260 -5.45 -7.74 -18.29
CA TYR A 260 -4.45 -6.78 -17.84
C TYR A 260 -3.04 -7.34 -18.03
N LEU A 261 -2.78 -8.55 -17.52
CA LEU A 261 -1.46 -9.17 -17.62
C LEU A 261 -1.02 -9.32 -19.08
N GLN A 262 -1.89 -9.82 -19.96
CA GLN A 262 -1.59 -10.02 -21.38
C GLN A 262 -1.11 -8.73 -22.07
N ARG A 263 -1.70 -7.58 -21.73
CA ARG A 263 -1.30 -6.28 -22.30
C ARG A 263 0.10 -5.82 -21.86
N VAL A 264 0.50 -6.14 -20.63
CA VAL A 264 1.76 -5.65 -20.03
C VAL A 264 2.87 -6.71 -20.00
N LEU A 265 2.55 -7.96 -20.32
CA LEU A 265 3.51 -9.08 -20.31
C LEU A 265 4.77 -8.79 -21.13
N PRO A 266 4.69 -8.31 -22.39
CA PRO A 266 5.88 -8.10 -23.22
C PRO A 266 6.80 -6.98 -22.74
N THR A 267 6.33 -6.08 -21.89
CA THR A 267 7.10 -4.90 -21.42
C THR A 267 7.67 -5.07 -20.02
N GLY A 268 7.43 -6.23 -19.38
CA GLY A 268 7.73 -6.45 -17.96
C GLY A 268 6.57 -5.92 -17.12
N PRO A 269 5.62 -6.78 -16.71
CA PRO A 269 4.44 -6.36 -15.96
C PRO A 269 4.79 -5.52 -14.73
N PRO A 270 4.23 -4.31 -14.58
CA PRO A 270 4.52 -3.46 -13.43
C PRO A 270 3.69 -3.87 -12.21
N VAL A 271 3.81 -5.12 -11.77
CA VAL A 271 3.03 -5.70 -10.67
C VAL A 271 3.24 -5.00 -9.33
N TRP A 272 4.37 -4.29 -9.15
CA TRP A 272 4.60 -3.40 -8.01
C TRP A 272 3.67 -2.17 -7.97
N HIS A 273 2.93 -1.87 -9.05
CA HIS A 273 1.88 -0.85 -9.06
C HIS A 273 0.52 -1.38 -8.59
N ILE A 274 0.36 -2.68 -8.33
CA ILE A 274 -0.91 -3.26 -7.88
C ILE A 274 -1.24 -2.86 -6.44
N GLY A 275 -0.23 -2.68 -5.59
CA GLY A 275 -0.41 -2.25 -4.20
C GLY A 275 0.88 -2.34 -3.39
N ALA A 276 0.74 -2.57 -2.08
CA ALA A 276 1.85 -2.75 -1.16
C ALA A 276 1.55 -3.89 -0.17
N GLY A 277 2.59 -4.63 0.23
CA GLY A 277 2.48 -5.73 1.19
C GLY A 277 1.98 -5.34 2.58
N ALA A 278 2.05 -4.05 2.93
CA ALA A 278 1.51 -3.50 4.17
C ALA A 278 -0.04 -3.53 4.23
N ASN A 279 -0.71 -3.66 3.08
CA ASN A 279 -2.16 -3.69 2.97
C ASN A 279 -2.58 -4.64 1.84
N ASN A 280 -2.45 -5.94 2.08
CA ASN A 280 -2.88 -6.95 1.14
C ASN A 280 -3.63 -8.10 1.83
N ALA A 281 -4.40 -8.85 1.04
CA ALA A 281 -5.11 -10.01 1.50
C ALA A 281 -5.23 -11.05 0.38
N PHE A 282 -5.43 -12.30 0.77
CA PHE A 282 -5.47 -13.44 -0.15
C PHE A 282 -6.56 -14.41 0.27
N ARG A 283 -7.21 -15.02 -0.72
CA ARG A 283 -7.96 -16.26 -0.49
C ARG A 283 -6.93 -17.35 -0.19
N LYS A 284 -7.04 -18.02 0.96
CA LYS A 284 -6.04 -18.99 1.43
C LYS A 284 -5.75 -20.10 0.41
N ALA A 285 -6.77 -20.53 -0.33
CA ALA A 285 -6.65 -21.53 -1.39
C ALA A 285 -5.62 -21.15 -2.48
N VAL A 286 -5.35 -19.85 -2.70
CA VAL A 286 -4.38 -19.41 -3.71
C VAL A 286 -2.98 -19.96 -3.44
N PHE A 287 -2.61 -20.17 -2.16
CA PHE A 287 -1.30 -20.68 -1.79
C PHE A 287 -1.09 -22.15 -2.17
N GLU A 288 -2.17 -22.92 -2.33
CA GLU A 288 -2.12 -24.29 -2.84
C GLU A 288 -1.91 -24.31 -4.36
N GLU A 289 -2.43 -23.30 -5.06
CA GLU A 289 -2.37 -23.21 -6.52
C GLU A 289 -1.08 -22.58 -7.02
N VAL A 290 -0.65 -21.47 -6.41
CA VAL A 290 0.52 -20.73 -6.91
C VAL A 290 1.77 -20.98 -6.09
N GLY A 291 1.64 -21.54 -4.88
CA GLY A 291 2.72 -21.74 -3.90
C GLY A 291 2.88 -20.58 -2.92
N LEU A 292 3.72 -20.79 -1.91
CA LEU A 292 4.02 -19.82 -0.84
C LEU A 292 4.83 -18.61 -1.30
N PHE A 293 5.09 -17.64 -0.41
CA PHE A 293 5.97 -16.50 -0.71
C PHE A 293 7.40 -17.00 -0.97
N ASP A 294 8.06 -16.49 -2.00
CA ASP A 294 9.43 -16.88 -2.34
C ASP A 294 10.41 -16.41 -1.24
N GLU A 295 11.06 -17.37 -0.59
CA GLU A 295 11.97 -17.15 0.53
C GLU A 295 13.28 -16.46 0.13
N ARG A 296 13.56 -16.33 -1.17
CA ARG A 296 14.67 -15.51 -1.70
C ARG A 296 14.33 -14.02 -1.64
N LEU A 297 13.06 -13.65 -1.55
CA LEU A 297 12.57 -12.29 -1.58
C LEU A 297 12.23 -11.75 -0.18
N GLY A 298 12.03 -10.43 -0.10
CA GLY A 298 11.63 -9.75 1.13
C GLY A 298 12.74 -9.39 2.10
N ALA A 299 12.35 -8.67 3.16
CA ALA A 299 13.26 -8.19 4.19
C ALA A 299 13.98 -9.38 4.86
N GLY A 300 15.29 -9.28 5.06
CA GLY A 300 16.14 -10.38 5.52
C GLY A 300 16.73 -11.27 4.40
N ALA A 301 16.24 -11.14 3.15
CA ALA A 301 16.76 -11.83 1.98
C ALA A 301 17.21 -10.83 0.88
N SER A 302 16.48 -10.73 -0.24
CA SER A 302 16.77 -9.75 -1.31
C SER A 302 16.45 -8.31 -0.90
N GLY A 303 15.49 -8.11 0.01
CA GLY A 303 15.13 -6.83 0.59
C GLY A 303 13.66 -6.43 0.44
N CYS A 304 12.96 -6.88 -0.61
CA CYS A 304 11.55 -6.54 -0.90
C CYS A 304 10.98 -7.46 -2.00
N SER A 305 9.76 -7.13 -2.46
CA SER A 305 9.11 -7.63 -3.68
C SER A 305 8.61 -9.08 -3.65
N GLU A 306 8.54 -9.70 -2.48
CA GLU A 306 7.85 -10.97 -2.26
C GLU A 306 6.33 -10.87 -2.49
N ASP A 307 5.76 -9.69 -2.26
CA ASP A 307 4.35 -9.36 -2.51
C ASP A 307 4.05 -9.20 -4.01
N SER A 308 4.86 -8.41 -4.71
CA SER A 308 4.70 -8.17 -6.14
C SER A 308 5.03 -9.39 -6.99
N GLU A 309 5.97 -10.22 -6.54
CA GLU A 309 6.21 -11.55 -7.09
C GLU A 309 4.99 -12.47 -6.91
N MET A 310 4.38 -12.50 -5.72
CA MET A 310 3.16 -13.25 -5.48
C MET A 310 2.02 -12.80 -6.41
N TRP A 311 1.78 -11.50 -6.54
CA TRP A 311 0.74 -10.99 -7.45
C TRP A 311 1.00 -11.35 -8.91
N PHE A 312 2.26 -11.36 -9.34
CA PHE A 312 2.62 -11.84 -10.67
C PHE A 312 2.21 -13.29 -10.88
N ARG A 313 2.56 -14.18 -9.93
CA ARG A 313 2.16 -15.59 -10.00
C ARG A 313 0.65 -15.78 -10.01
N ILE A 314 -0.09 -15.03 -9.19
CA ILE A 314 -1.56 -15.07 -9.16
C ILE A 314 -2.13 -14.73 -10.54
N LEU A 315 -1.66 -13.64 -11.16
CA LEU A 315 -2.12 -13.24 -12.49
C LEU A 315 -1.74 -14.27 -13.57
N THR A 316 -0.54 -14.86 -13.50
CA THR A 316 -0.11 -15.89 -14.49
C THR A 316 -0.90 -17.19 -14.37
N HIS A 317 -1.49 -17.47 -13.21
CA HIS A 317 -2.41 -18.60 -13.00
C HIS A 317 -3.87 -18.29 -13.37
N GLY A 318 -4.12 -17.11 -13.95
CA GLY A 318 -5.45 -16.76 -14.46
C GLY A 318 -6.37 -16.10 -13.44
N HIS A 319 -5.88 -15.77 -12.24
CA HIS A 319 -6.67 -15.23 -11.15
C HIS A 319 -6.75 -13.71 -11.17
N THR A 320 -7.81 -13.16 -10.55
CA THR A 320 -8.05 -11.71 -10.46
C THR A 320 -7.60 -11.15 -9.11
N ILE A 321 -7.01 -9.96 -9.17
CA ILE A 321 -6.58 -9.16 -8.02
C ILE A 321 -7.39 -7.86 -7.99
N HIS A 322 -7.95 -7.51 -6.83
CA HIS A 322 -8.72 -6.27 -6.65
C HIS A 322 -7.96 -5.28 -5.76
N TYR A 323 -7.58 -4.13 -6.32
CA TYR A 323 -7.23 -2.97 -5.52
C TYR A 323 -8.51 -2.30 -5.02
N ASN A 324 -8.79 -2.43 -3.72
CA ASN A 324 -9.93 -1.82 -3.03
C ASN A 324 -9.45 -0.61 -2.20
N PRO A 325 -9.62 0.63 -2.67
CA PRO A 325 -9.15 1.82 -1.96
C PRO A 325 -9.92 2.13 -0.67
N ARG A 326 -11.03 1.42 -0.40
CA ARG A 326 -11.80 1.59 0.86
C ARG A 326 -11.15 0.86 2.04
N ALA A 327 -10.32 -0.14 1.79
CA ALA A 327 -9.53 -0.76 2.85
C ALA A 327 -8.27 0.09 3.06
N VAL A 328 -8.30 0.96 4.07
CA VAL A 328 -7.25 1.96 4.30
C VAL A 328 -6.35 1.56 5.46
N VAL A 329 -5.04 1.76 5.29
CA VAL A 329 -4.07 1.79 6.39
C VAL A 329 -3.23 3.07 6.32
N TYR A 330 -2.69 3.47 7.46
CA TYR A 330 -1.78 4.60 7.60
C TYR A 330 -0.38 4.08 7.90
N HIS A 331 0.58 4.36 7.02
CA HIS A 331 1.94 3.84 7.12
C HIS A 331 2.92 4.91 7.63
N ALA A 332 3.76 4.53 8.59
CA ALA A 332 4.81 5.39 9.13
C ALA A 332 6.11 5.29 8.31
N HIS A 333 6.51 6.41 7.70
CA HIS A 333 7.74 6.47 6.90
C HIS A 333 8.98 6.69 7.77
N ARG A 334 10.14 6.21 7.30
CA ARG A 334 11.43 6.42 7.98
C ARG A 334 11.72 7.91 8.16
N GLN A 335 12.09 8.28 9.38
CA GLN A 335 12.30 9.69 9.73
C GLN A 335 13.66 10.21 9.24
N HIS A 336 14.69 9.36 9.21
CA HIS A 336 16.04 9.77 8.86
C HIS A 336 16.44 9.33 7.45
N LEU A 337 17.12 10.22 6.73
CA LEU A 337 17.53 9.97 5.34
C LEU A 337 18.42 8.73 5.19
N HIS A 338 19.29 8.44 6.17
CA HIS A 338 20.16 7.28 6.11
C HIS A 338 19.38 5.95 6.22
N GLU A 339 18.26 5.93 6.97
CA GLU A 339 17.37 4.78 7.08
C GLU A 339 16.56 4.61 5.81
N LEU A 340 16.04 5.72 5.26
CA LEU A 340 15.39 5.73 3.95
C LEU A 340 16.33 5.20 2.86
N GLN A 341 17.60 5.61 2.85
CA GLN A 341 18.58 5.09 1.89
C GLN A 341 18.79 3.57 2.06
N LYS A 342 18.89 3.06 3.29
CA LYS A 342 18.96 1.60 3.52
C LYS A 342 17.72 0.89 2.97
N GLN A 343 16.53 1.45 3.20
CA GLN A 343 15.26 0.91 2.70
C GLN A 343 15.20 0.92 1.17
N ILE A 344 15.51 2.05 0.52
CA ILE A 344 15.52 2.17 -0.95
C ILE A 344 16.56 1.23 -1.57
N PHE A 345 17.73 1.08 -0.96
CA PHE A 345 18.72 0.09 -1.43
C PHE A 345 18.12 -1.32 -1.41
N ALA A 346 17.45 -1.71 -0.32
CA ALA A 346 16.80 -3.00 -0.19
C ALA A 346 15.64 -3.16 -1.20
N TYR A 347 14.85 -2.11 -1.43
CA TYR A 347 13.77 -2.12 -2.41
C TYR A 347 14.28 -2.33 -3.82
N MET A 348 15.33 -1.61 -4.22
CA MET A 348 15.90 -1.76 -5.57
C MET A 348 16.63 -3.09 -5.76
N ARG A 349 17.25 -3.62 -4.70
CA ARG A 349 17.83 -4.97 -4.71
C ARG A 349 16.74 -6.04 -4.84
N GLY A 350 15.66 -5.91 -4.08
CA GLY A 350 14.50 -6.81 -4.14
C GLY A 350 13.82 -6.77 -5.51
N HIS A 351 13.58 -5.57 -6.02
CA HIS A 351 12.96 -5.32 -7.33
C HIS A 351 13.73 -5.98 -8.48
N ALA A 352 15.05 -5.78 -8.56
CA ALA A 352 15.87 -6.40 -9.60
C ALA A 352 15.93 -7.93 -9.45
N ALA A 353 15.98 -8.45 -8.22
CA ALA A 353 15.95 -9.90 -7.99
C ALA A 353 14.58 -10.50 -8.38
N ALA A 354 13.48 -9.85 -8.00
CA ALA A 354 12.12 -10.28 -8.33
C ALA A 354 11.88 -10.25 -9.84
N ALA A 355 12.30 -9.19 -10.55
CA ALA A 355 12.17 -9.10 -12.01
C ALA A 355 12.84 -10.30 -12.72
N LEU A 356 14.02 -10.73 -12.25
CA LEU A 356 14.71 -11.90 -12.80
C LEU A 356 14.06 -13.22 -12.40
N ILE A 357 13.50 -13.34 -11.19
CA ILE A 357 12.72 -14.51 -10.77
C ILE A 357 11.45 -14.64 -11.61
N GLN A 358 10.71 -13.54 -11.81
CA GLN A 358 9.49 -13.51 -12.59
C GLN A 358 9.77 -13.78 -14.08
N GLN A 359 10.91 -13.32 -14.60
CA GLN A 359 11.40 -13.70 -15.93
C GLN A 359 11.64 -15.20 -16.06
N GLU A 360 12.21 -15.83 -15.03
CA GLU A 360 12.47 -17.27 -15.00
C GLU A 360 11.17 -18.08 -14.91
N GLN A 361 10.18 -17.58 -14.16
CA GLN A 361 8.84 -18.17 -14.05
C GLN A 361 8.04 -18.06 -15.36
N CYS A 362 8.19 -16.95 -16.08
CA CYS A 362 7.49 -16.70 -17.34
C CYS A 362 8.46 -16.13 -18.39
N PRO A 363 9.05 -16.99 -19.25
CA PRO A 363 10.01 -16.56 -20.27
C PRO A 363 9.49 -15.52 -21.26
N GLN A 364 8.16 -15.44 -21.45
CA GLN A 364 7.52 -14.45 -22.32
C GLN A 364 7.43 -13.06 -21.68
N ALA A 365 7.66 -12.93 -20.37
CA ALA A 365 7.64 -11.65 -19.69
C ALA A 365 8.82 -10.78 -20.13
N GLY A 366 8.60 -9.48 -20.27
CA GLY A 366 9.60 -8.51 -20.73
C GLY A 366 10.58 -8.01 -19.66
N TYR A 367 10.71 -8.68 -18.51
CA TYR A 367 11.47 -8.17 -17.36
C TYR A 367 12.97 -7.99 -17.65
N THR A 368 13.57 -8.84 -18.48
CA THR A 368 14.97 -8.69 -18.93
C THR A 368 15.15 -7.39 -19.71
N ASN A 369 14.26 -7.13 -20.68
CA ASN A 369 14.32 -5.89 -21.45
C ASN A 369 14.07 -4.67 -20.55
N TYR A 370 13.10 -4.76 -19.65
CA TYR A 370 12.83 -3.73 -18.67
C TYR A 370 14.07 -3.42 -17.80
N LEU A 371 14.72 -4.44 -17.24
CA LEU A 371 15.83 -4.29 -16.32
C LEU A 371 17.12 -3.81 -16.99
N TYR A 372 17.44 -4.31 -18.19
CA TYR A 372 18.71 -4.02 -18.87
C TYR A 372 18.62 -2.88 -19.89
N TRP A 373 17.43 -2.44 -20.29
CA TRP A 373 17.26 -1.34 -21.25
C TRP A 373 16.40 -0.19 -20.74
N SER A 374 15.20 -0.47 -20.20
CA SER A 374 14.30 0.60 -19.74
C SER A 374 14.82 1.29 -18.50
N MET A 375 15.25 0.52 -17.49
CA MET A 375 15.75 1.07 -16.22
C MET A 375 17.03 1.90 -16.39
N PRO A 376 18.07 1.48 -17.13
CA PRO A 376 19.25 2.32 -17.36
C PRO A 376 18.93 3.64 -18.05
N LYS A 377 18.02 3.65 -19.04
CA LYS A 377 17.56 4.89 -19.70
C LYS A 377 16.86 5.82 -18.72
N TYR A 378 15.98 5.27 -17.88
CA TYR A 378 15.29 6.02 -16.84
C TYR A 378 16.27 6.65 -15.84
N TYR A 379 17.23 5.87 -15.31
CA TYR A 379 18.21 6.39 -14.36
C TYR A 379 19.20 7.38 -15.00
N ALA A 380 19.58 7.20 -16.26
CA ALA A 380 20.38 8.19 -16.97
C ALA A 380 19.67 9.54 -17.07
N LEU A 381 18.35 9.54 -17.34
CA LEU A 381 17.53 10.75 -17.34
C LEU A 381 17.48 11.39 -15.95
N LEU A 382 17.23 10.61 -14.88
CA LEU A 382 17.19 11.15 -13.52
C LEU A 382 18.54 11.71 -13.06
N ILE A 383 19.65 11.08 -13.42
CA ILE A 383 21.00 11.57 -13.11
C ILE A 383 21.25 12.91 -13.82
N ARG A 384 20.83 13.04 -15.09
CA ARG A 384 20.93 14.30 -15.84
C ARG A 384 20.10 15.41 -15.19
N ILE A 385 18.89 15.10 -14.70
CA ILE A 385 18.01 16.07 -14.02
C ILE A 385 18.60 16.49 -12.67
N GLY A 386 19.20 15.57 -11.92
CA GLY A 386 19.77 15.85 -10.60
C GLY A 386 21.13 16.57 -10.61
N PHE A 387 21.87 16.49 -11.72
CA PHE A 387 23.20 17.08 -11.83
C PHE A 387 23.18 18.62 -11.80
N PRO A 388 24.18 19.29 -11.18
CA PRO A 388 25.30 18.74 -10.42
C PRO A 388 25.04 18.57 -8.92
N PHE A 389 23.91 19.05 -8.39
CA PHE A 389 23.74 19.27 -6.95
C PHE A 389 22.99 18.16 -6.21
N PHE A 390 22.26 17.31 -6.92
CA PHE A 390 21.53 16.15 -6.40
C PHE A 390 20.68 16.45 -5.14
N ARG A 391 19.74 17.39 -5.22
CA ARG A 391 18.86 17.81 -4.11
C ARG A 391 17.60 16.96 -3.97
N PHE A 392 17.01 16.94 -2.77
CA PHE A 392 15.74 16.27 -2.44
C PHE A 392 15.69 14.82 -2.99
N ARG A 393 14.75 14.53 -3.91
CA ARG A 393 14.60 13.24 -4.60
C ARG A 393 15.90 12.66 -5.15
N SER A 394 16.81 13.51 -5.64
CA SER A 394 18.02 13.03 -6.29
C SER A 394 19.12 12.56 -5.31
N ARG A 395 18.94 12.78 -4.00
CA ARG A 395 19.85 12.28 -2.93
C ARG A 395 19.84 10.75 -2.78
N THR A 396 18.83 10.08 -3.32
CA THR A 396 18.70 8.61 -3.23
C THR A 396 19.13 7.89 -4.51
N LEU A 397 19.40 8.61 -5.62
CA LEU A 397 19.63 8.00 -6.94
C LEU A 397 20.79 7.00 -6.96
N TRP A 398 21.93 7.36 -6.37
CA TRP A 398 23.08 6.46 -6.33
C TRP A 398 22.80 5.21 -5.50
N THR A 399 22.00 5.34 -4.45
CA THR A 399 21.56 4.22 -3.62
C THR A 399 20.65 3.29 -4.40
N GLU A 400 19.76 3.84 -5.23
CA GLU A 400 18.89 3.06 -6.11
C GLU A 400 19.68 2.26 -7.14
N VAL A 401 20.61 2.91 -7.84
CA VAL A 401 21.46 2.27 -8.85
C VAL A 401 22.32 1.16 -8.23
N LYS A 402 22.90 1.41 -7.04
CA LYS A 402 23.64 0.38 -6.30
C LYS A 402 22.74 -0.79 -5.89
N GLY A 403 21.51 -0.51 -5.46
CA GLY A 403 20.51 -1.52 -5.12
C GLY A 403 20.18 -2.41 -6.31
N LEU A 404 19.90 -1.82 -7.49
CA LEU A 404 19.63 -2.56 -8.73
C LEU A 404 20.78 -3.52 -9.08
N ALA A 405 22.01 -3.01 -9.13
CA ALA A 405 23.18 -3.84 -9.42
C ALA A 405 23.36 -4.95 -8.37
N SER A 406 23.15 -4.64 -7.09
CA SER A 406 23.17 -5.63 -6.02
C SER A 406 22.08 -6.70 -6.18
N GLY A 407 20.90 -6.36 -6.71
CA GLY A 407 19.80 -7.29 -6.93
C GLY A 407 20.09 -8.30 -8.01
N VAL A 408 20.68 -7.86 -9.13
CA VAL A 408 21.17 -8.75 -10.19
C VAL A 408 22.20 -9.74 -9.65
N LEU A 409 23.20 -9.25 -8.91
CA LEU A 409 24.22 -10.10 -8.28
C LEU A 409 23.61 -11.08 -7.27
N PHE A 410 22.64 -10.60 -6.48
CA PHE A 410 21.95 -11.43 -5.50
C PHE A 410 21.19 -12.58 -6.16
N TYR A 411 20.46 -12.31 -7.24
CA TYR A 411 19.74 -13.32 -8.00
C TYR A 411 20.68 -14.43 -8.46
N TYR A 412 21.77 -14.10 -9.18
CA TYR A 412 22.70 -15.12 -9.68
C TYR A 412 23.37 -15.94 -8.57
N ARG A 413 23.66 -15.33 -7.42
CA ARG A 413 24.22 -16.04 -6.25
C ARG A 413 23.23 -16.99 -5.58
N ASN A 414 21.93 -16.69 -5.65
CA ASN A 414 20.89 -17.44 -4.93
C ASN A 414 19.94 -18.22 -5.86
N ARG A 415 20.20 -18.24 -7.17
CA ARG A 415 19.34 -18.88 -8.18
C ARG A 415 19.03 -20.34 -7.86
N LYS A 416 20.05 -21.10 -7.40
CA LYS A 416 19.94 -22.53 -7.08
C LYS A 416 19.31 -22.85 -5.72
N ARG A 417 18.97 -21.86 -4.88
CA ARG A 417 18.28 -22.11 -3.61
C ARG A 417 16.79 -22.44 -3.78
N ALA A 418 16.27 -22.33 -5.00
CA ALA A 418 14.94 -22.80 -5.34
C ALA A 418 14.96 -24.32 -5.60
N SER A 419 14.80 -25.10 -4.54
CA SER A 419 14.49 -26.52 -4.63
C SER A 419 13.70 -26.89 -3.38
N ASN A 420 12.37 -26.83 -3.48
CA ASN A 420 11.34 -27.52 -2.67
C ASN A 420 9.94 -26.85 -2.81
N LEU A 421 9.60 -26.25 -3.96
CA LEU A 421 8.20 -25.95 -4.27
C LEU A 421 7.64 -27.13 -5.07
N PRO A 422 6.58 -27.82 -4.61
CA PRO A 422 5.98 -28.91 -5.36
C PRO A 422 5.44 -28.38 -6.70
N SER A 423 5.65 -29.18 -7.75
CA SER A 423 5.25 -28.97 -9.14
C SER A 423 3.75 -29.01 -9.35
#